data_AF-A0A257CUF9-F1
#
_entry.id   AF-A0A257CUF9-F1
#
_cell.length_a   1.000
_cell.length_b   1.000
_cell.length_c   1.000
_cell.angle_alpha   90.00
_cell.angle_beta   90.00
_cell.angle_gamma   90.00
#
_symmetry.space_group_name_H-M   'P 1'
#
loop_
_entity.id
_entity.type
_entity.pdbx_description
1 polymer ?
#
loop_
_entity_poly.entity_id
_entity_poly.type
_entity_poly.pdbx_seq_one_letter_code
_entity_poly.pdbx_strand_id
1 'polypeptide(L)' 'MQIAERSFPKHAASSGHKAYKATLSLTGAVVVKTSQGQMVERRSDGTSIVIKQIPLGKRVKSGVTLKRVK' A
#
# COMPACT_ATOMS: atom_id res chain seq x y z
N MET A 1 5.80 -16.34 -19.83
CA MET A 1 4.87 -15.71 -18.85
C MET A 1 5.51 -15.50 -17.48
N GLN A 2 6.03 -16.56 -16.82
CA GLN A 2 6.58 -16.52 -15.46
C GLN A 2 7.65 -15.44 -15.18
N ILE A 3 8.50 -15.11 -16.17
CA ILE A 3 9.55 -14.08 -16.00
C ILE A 3 8.93 -12.67 -15.88
N ALA A 4 7.88 -12.37 -16.65
CA ALA A 4 7.18 -11.08 -16.58
C ALA A 4 6.42 -10.93 -15.26
N GLU A 5 5.81 -12.00 -14.76
CA GLU A 5 5.06 -12.01 -13.50
C GLU A 5 5.93 -11.68 -12.28
N ARG A 6 7.22 -12.04 -12.31
CA ARG A 6 8.19 -11.66 -11.25
C ARG A 6 8.31 -10.14 -11.07
N SER A 7 8.00 -9.36 -12.10
CA SER A 7 8.06 -7.91 -12.06
C SER A 7 6.80 -7.26 -11.50
N PHE A 8 5.69 -7.99 -11.37
CA PHE A 8 4.41 -7.42 -10.93
C PHE A 8 4.47 -6.74 -9.55
N PRO A 9 5.12 -7.32 -8.52
CA PRO A 9 5.24 -6.63 -7.22
C PRO A 9 5.98 -5.29 -7.34
N LYS A 10 7.04 -5.23 -8.16
CA LYS A 10 7.81 -4.01 -8.40
C LYS A 10 6.97 -2.96 -9.14
N HIS A 11 6.24 -3.35 -10.18
CA HIS A 11 5.36 -2.45 -10.91
C HIS A 11 4.21 -1.94 -10.04
N ALA A 12 3.57 -2.82 -9.26
CA ALA A 12 2.52 -2.44 -8.33
C ALA A 12 3.02 -1.44 -7.27
N ALA A 13 4.21 -1.66 -6.70
CA ALA A 13 4.82 -0.73 -5.76
C ALA A 13 5.11 0.65 -6.40
N SER A 14 5.67 0.66 -7.61
CA SER A 14 5.96 1.90 -8.36
C SER A 14 4.69 2.68 -8.68
N SER A 15 3.67 2.00 -9.22
CA SER A 15 2.37 2.61 -9.55
C SER A 15 1.67 3.12 -8.29
N GLY A 16 1.69 2.37 -7.19
CA GLY A 16 1.13 2.81 -5.92
C GLY A 16 1.81 4.06 -5.37
N HIS A 17 3.15 4.15 -5.45
CA HIS A 17 3.89 5.34 -5.03
C HIS A 17 3.58 6.56 -5.90
N LYS A 18 3.44 6.36 -7.22
CA LYS A 18 3.04 7.44 -8.15
C LYS A 18 1.62 7.94 -7.83
N ALA A 19 0.68 7.03 -7.61
CA ALA A 19 -0.69 7.36 -7.23
C ALA A 19 -0.73 8.15 -5.91
N TYR A 20 -0.01 7.67 -4.89
CA TYR A 20 0.15 8.37 -3.61
C TYR A 20 0.61 9.82 -3.80
N LYS A 21 1.70 10.03 -4.55
CA LYS A 21 2.27 11.37 -4.79
C LYS A 21 1.31 12.27 -5.57
N ALA A 22 0.67 11.73 -6.61
CA ALA A 22 -0.27 12.49 -7.42
C ALA A 22 -1.48 12.94 -6.59
N THR A 23 -2.08 12.05 -5.82
CA THR A 23 -3.23 12.38 -4.94
C THR A 23 -2.84 13.43 -3.90
N LEU A 24 -1.70 13.26 -3.23
CA LEU A 24 -1.21 14.22 -2.24
C LEU A 24 -0.98 15.60 -2.85
N SER A 25 -0.42 15.66 -4.07
CA SER A 25 -0.19 16.92 -4.79
C SER A 25 -1.48 17.60 -5.25
N LEU A 26 -2.48 16.83 -5.68
CA LEU A 26 -3.73 17.37 -6.24
C LEU A 26 -4.74 17.77 -5.17
N THR A 27 -4.79 17.04 -4.06
CA THR A 27 -5.86 17.17 -3.05
C THR A 27 -5.36 17.62 -1.68
N GLY A 28 -4.04 17.63 -1.46
CA GLY A 28 -3.44 17.97 -0.17
C GLY A 28 -3.52 16.86 0.89
N ALA A 29 -4.21 15.76 0.62
CA ALA A 29 -4.33 14.63 1.54
C ALA A 29 -4.46 13.28 0.82
N VAL A 30 -4.10 12.19 1.50
CA VAL A 30 -4.25 10.83 0.98
C VAL A 30 -4.57 9.85 2.10
N VAL A 31 -5.53 8.96 1.86
CA VAL A 31 -5.89 7.91 2.81
C VAL A 31 -5.07 6.66 2.52
N VAL A 32 -4.33 6.18 3.52
CA VAL A 32 -3.51 4.97 3.43
C VAL A 32 -3.78 4.02 4.58
N LYS A 33 -3.61 2.72 4.32
CA LYS A 33 -3.61 1.70 5.37
C LYS A 33 -2.19 1.51 5.90
N THR A 34 -2.00 1.64 7.21
CA THR A 34 -0.72 1.37 7.86
C THR A 34 -0.50 -0.13 8.03
N SER A 35 0.75 -0.52 8.27
CA SER A 35 1.09 -1.91 8.59
C SER A 35 0.31 -2.40 9.82
N GLN A 36 -0.01 -1.53 10.77
CA GLN A 36 -0.78 -1.85 11.98
C GLN A 36 -2.29 -1.92 11.78
N GLY A 37 -2.78 -1.81 10.55
CA GLY A 37 -4.20 -1.93 10.25
C GLY A 37 -4.98 -0.65 10.45
N GLN A 38 -4.31 0.49 10.61
CA GLN A 38 -4.96 1.78 10.77
C GLN A 38 -5.25 2.36 9.39
N MET A 39 -6.44 2.89 9.14
CA MET A 39 -6.63 3.85 8.06
C MET A 39 -6.27 5.24 8.57
N VAL A 40 -5.36 5.88 7.85
CA VAL A 40 -4.80 7.17 8.23
C VAL A 40 -4.92 8.11 7.04
N GLU A 41 -5.49 9.28 7.27
CA GLU A 41 -5.34 10.43 6.37
C GLU A 41 -3.96 11.03 6.60
N ARG A 42 -3.14 11.11 5.55
CA ARG A 42 -1.85 11.81 5.56
C ARG A 42 -1.98 13.08 4.75
N ARG A 43 -1.56 14.21 5.33
CA ARG A 43 -1.63 15.51 4.70
C ARG A 43 -0.28 15.95 4.16
N SER A 44 -0.31 16.90 3.23
CA SER A 44 0.89 17.46 2.59
C SER A 44 1.77 18.24 3.57
N ASP A 45 1.19 18.74 4.67
CA ASP A 45 1.89 19.38 5.78
C ASP A 45 2.68 18.40 6.68
N GLY A 46 2.61 17.10 6.39
CA GLY A 46 3.27 16.04 7.16
C GLY A 46 2.47 15.52 8.35
N THR A 47 1.30 16.10 8.64
CA THR A 47 0.40 15.60 9.70
C THR A 47 -0.33 14.34 9.26
N SER A 48 -0.77 13.55 10.25
CA SER A 48 -1.53 12.34 9.98
C SER A 48 -2.59 12.09 11.05
N ILE A 49 -3.79 11.70 10.61
CA ILE A 49 -4.97 11.50 11.46
C ILE A 49 -5.50 10.09 11.24
N VAL A 50 -5.70 9.34 12.32
CA VAL A 50 -6.34 8.02 12.27
C VAL A 50 -7.83 8.21 12.04
N ILE A 51 -8.35 7.69 10.92
CA ILE A 51 -9.78 7.69 10.61
C ILE A 51 -10.46 6.51 11.31
N LYS A 52 -9.87 5.31 11.20
CA LYS A 52 -10.48 4.08 11.69
C LYS A 52 -9.45 2.96 11.87
N GLN A 53 -9.68 2.10 12.86
CA GLN A 53 -8.98 0.82 13.00
C GLN A 53 -9.63 -0.24 12.12
N ILE A 54 -8.83 -0.91 11.28
CA ILE A 54 -9.25 -2.06 10.48
C ILE A 54 -8.62 -3.32 11.09
N PRO A 55 -9.41 -4.38 11.33
CA PRO A 55 -8.89 -5.68 11.74
C PRO A 55 -7.75 -6.14 10.82
N LEU A 56 -6.68 -6.60 11.44
CA LEU A 56 -5.56 -7.16 10.70
C LEU A 56 -5.99 -8.50 10.10
N GLY A 57 -5.99 -8.58 8.77
CA GLY A 57 -6.10 -9.85 8.07
C GLY A 57 -4.82 -10.70 8.25
N LYS A 58 -4.81 -11.88 7.64
CA LYS A 58 -3.65 -12.77 7.64
C LYS A 58 -2.46 -12.08 6.94
N ARG A 59 -1.47 -11.64 7.72
CA ARG A 59 -0.24 -11.05 7.18
C ARG A 59 0.65 -12.13 6.59
N VAL A 60 1.17 -11.88 5.40
CA VAL A 60 2.21 -12.69 4.78
C VAL A 60 3.56 -12.14 5.25
N LYS A 61 4.42 -13.00 5.83
CA LYS A 61 5.77 -12.58 6.25
C LYS A 61 6.60 -12.22 5.01
N SER A 62 7.48 -11.24 5.15
CA SER A 62 8.47 -10.94 4.10
C SER A 62 9.29 -12.19 3.79
N GLY A 63 9.59 -12.43 2.52
CA GLY A 63 10.29 -13.64 2.04
C GLY A 63 9.41 -14.87 1.82
N VAL A 64 8.13 -14.82 2.19
CA VAL A 64 7.20 -15.92 1.86
C VAL A 64 6.92 -15.92 0.36
N THR A 65 7.30 -17.00 -0.31
CA THR A 65 6.93 -17.25 -1.70
C THR A 65 5.53 -17.85 -1.74
N LEU A 66 4.57 -17.08 -2.25
CA LEU A 66 3.22 -17.57 -2.51
C LEU A 66 3.27 -18.49 -3.73
N LYS A 67 2.89 -19.76 -3.54
CA LYS A 67 2.78 -20.74 -4.63
C LYS A 67 1.32 -20.86 -5.03
N ARG A 68 1.06 -21.01 -6.33
CA ARG A 68 -0.26 -21.41 -6.83
C ARG A 68 -0.54 -22.82 -6.35
N VAL A 69 -1.60 -23.01 -5.57
CA VAL A 69 -2.13 -24.34 -5.24
C VAL A 69 -2.98 -24.78 -6.43
N LYS A 70 -2.85 -26.06 -6.85
CA LYS A 70 -3.62 -26.65 -7.94
C LYS A 70 -5.09 -26.69 -7.61
#